data_AF-A3YCG9-F1
#
_entry.id   AF-A3YCG9-F1
#
_cell.length_a   1.000
_cell.length_b   1.000
_cell.length_c   1.000
_cell.angle_alpha   90.00
_cell.angle_beta   90.00
_cell.angle_gamma   90.00
#
_symmetry.space_group_name_H-M   'P 1'
#
loop_
_entity.id
_entity.type
_entity.pdbx_description
1 polymer ?
#
loop_
_entity_poly.entity_id
_entity_poly.type
_entity_poly.pdbx_seq_one_letter_code
_entity_poly.pdbx_strand_id
1 'polypeptide(L)'
;MTTQNYFRSLDKYRAYEDVIHDLLASILTSLDSEVLLNDPKSQRETIEQLSRAYPFVELIYCLDVNGIQQQETVYSPMVSARGRRSFSKGSDRSRRPYFLAAQESQSKVVVTQPYLSSATHQLALSSVQHVISAEGKDMGYLVINFSLIRLLSYLLGDGLRNRMHPFFQAIYSLIGGFLILVSLWLLAAAFMSLVKGFSLLEDTTSSSFSVVVMITLGLAIFDLGKTILEERC
;
A
#
# COMPACT_ATOMS: atom_id res chain seq x y z
N MET A 1 -10.45 10.06 -0.76
CA MET A 1 -8.98 10.11 -0.91
C MET A 1 -8.38 9.97 0.49
N THR A 2 -7.92 8.79 0.87
CA THR A 2 -7.22 8.58 2.15
C THR A 2 -5.90 9.33 2.09
N THR A 3 -5.76 10.38 2.90
CA THR A 3 -4.50 11.05 3.19
C THR A 3 -3.55 9.98 3.74
N GLN A 4 -2.72 9.39 2.88
CA GLN A 4 -1.76 8.39 3.31
C GLN A 4 -0.81 9.07 4.29
N ASN A 5 -0.78 8.58 5.53
CA ASN A 5 0.05 9.17 6.57
C ASN A 5 1.51 8.81 6.30
N TYR A 6 2.22 9.70 5.59
CA TYR A 6 3.62 9.54 5.24
C TYR A 6 4.53 9.35 6.45
N PHE A 7 4.22 9.95 7.60
CA PHE A 7 4.97 9.73 8.84
C PHE A 7 4.92 8.26 9.25
N ARG A 8 3.72 7.66 9.27
CA ARG A 8 3.57 6.25 9.60
C ARG A 8 4.33 5.32 8.64
N SER A 9 4.36 5.67 7.36
CA SER A 9 5.13 4.92 6.36
C SER A 9 6.64 5.03 6.61
N LEU A 10 7.13 6.21 7.00
CA LEU A 10 8.54 6.42 7.33
C LEU A 10 8.93 5.72 8.64
N ASP A 11 8.07 5.70 9.65
CA ASP A 11 8.31 4.96 10.89
C ASP A 11 8.41 3.46 10.62
N LYS A 12 7.49 2.92 9.81
CA LYS A 12 7.54 1.53 9.34
C LYS A 12 8.83 1.25 8.57
N TYR A 13 9.24 2.16 7.68
CA TYR A 13 10.49 2.02 6.94
C TYR A 13 11.69 1.90 7.87
N ARG A 14 11.82 2.84 8.84
CA ARG A 14 12.93 2.84 9.81
C ARG A 14 12.99 1.56 10.63
N ALA A 15 11.84 0.96 10.92
CA ALA A 15 11.78 -0.30 11.66
C ALA A 15 12.31 -1.52 10.86
N TYR A 16 12.29 -1.48 9.53
CA TYR A 16 12.69 -2.57 8.65
C TYR A 16 13.78 -2.16 7.65
N GLU A 17 14.56 -1.13 8.00
CA GLU A 17 15.48 -0.47 7.07
C GLU A 17 16.50 -1.46 6.51
N ASP A 18 17.23 -2.17 7.37
CA ASP A 18 18.28 -3.11 6.95
C ASP A 18 17.72 -4.19 6.00
N VAL A 19 16.58 -4.80 6.35
CA VAL A 19 15.93 -5.83 5.53
C VAL A 19 15.49 -5.29 4.17
N ILE A 20 14.97 -4.06 4.14
CA ILE A 20 14.58 -3.39 2.90
C ILE A 20 15.82 -3.14 2.04
N HIS A 21 16.90 -2.60 2.62
CA HIS A 21 18.13 -2.32 1.90
C HIS A 21 18.75 -3.59 1.34
N ASP A 22 18.85 -4.67 2.13
CA ASP A 22 19.36 -5.97 1.70
C ASP A 22 18.55 -6.54 0.53
N LEU A 23 17.21 -6.47 0.60
CA LEU A 23 16.33 -6.92 -0.47
C LEU A 23 16.56 -6.12 -1.76
N LEU A 24 16.59 -4.79 -1.68
CA LEU A 24 16.73 -3.92 -2.86
C LEU A 24 18.13 -4.01 -3.46
N ALA A 25 19.16 -4.20 -2.63
CA ALA A 25 20.52 -4.46 -3.08
C ALA A 25 20.60 -5.83 -3.78
N SER A 26 20.03 -6.88 -3.17
CA SER A 26 19.98 -8.23 -3.75
C SER A 26 19.31 -8.25 -5.12
N ILE A 27 18.16 -7.57 -5.26
CA ILE A 27 17.47 -7.41 -6.54
C ILE A 27 18.41 -6.81 -7.59
N LEU A 28 19.10 -5.71 -7.29
CA LEU A 28 19.96 -5.06 -8.27
C LEU A 28 21.19 -5.91 -8.62
N THR A 29 21.84 -6.52 -7.62
CA THR A 29 23.01 -7.39 -7.84
C THR A 29 22.70 -8.65 -8.66
N SER A 30 21.45 -9.09 -8.69
CA SER A 30 21.02 -10.25 -9.48
C SER A 30 20.89 -9.95 -10.98
N LEU A 31 20.97 -8.68 -11.38
CA LEU A 31 20.80 -8.25 -12.77
C LEU A 31 22.14 -8.12 -13.50
N ASP A 32 22.12 -8.41 -14.80
CA ASP A 32 23.25 -8.15 -15.69
C ASP A 32 23.35 -6.66 -16.00
N SER A 33 24.03 -5.93 -15.11
CA SER A 33 24.13 -4.47 -15.20
C SER A 33 24.90 -3.99 -16.43
N GLU A 34 25.85 -4.76 -16.96
CA GLU A 34 26.61 -4.37 -18.15
C GLU A 34 25.73 -4.37 -19.40
N VAL A 35 24.89 -5.40 -19.54
CA VAL A 35 23.89 -5.46 -20.63
C VAL A 35 22.86 -4.35 -20.47
N LEU A 36 22.37 -4.15 -19.24
CA LEU A 36 21.32 -3.16 -18.96
C LEU A 36 21.78 -1.71 -19.16
N LEU A 37 23.06 -1.39 -19.02
CA LEU A 37 23.55 -0.04 -19.32
C LEU A 37 23.41 0.33 -20.80
N ASN A 38 23.56 -0.67 -21.68
CA ASN A 38 23.74 -0.45 -23.12
C ASN A 38 22.50 -0.79 -23.95
N ASP A 39 21.57 -1.62 -23.45
CA ASP A 39 20.40 -2.06 -24.20
C ASP A 39 19.05 -1.65 -23.57
N PRO A 40 18.34 -0.66 -24.15
CA PRO A 40 17.00 -0.27 -23.71
C PRO A 40 15.95 -1.39 -23.84
N LYS A 41 16.14 -2.37 -24.73
CA LYS A 41 15.20 -3.49 -24.88
C LYS A 41 15.31 -4.43 -23.69
N SER A 42 16.54 -4.83 -23.33
CA SER A 42 16.82 -5.61 -22.12
C SER A 42 16.32 -4.92 -20.85
N GLN A 43 16.43 -3.58 -20.75
CA GLN A 43 15.83 -2.82 -19.65
C GLN A 43 14.30 -2.99 -19.56
N ARG A 44 13.59 -2.93 -20.70
CA ARG A 44 12.13 -3.10 -20.77
C ARG A 44 11.72 -4.50 -20.35
N GLU A 45 12.37 -5.53 -20.88
CA GLU A 45 12.08 -6.92 -20.54
C GLU A 45 12.34 -7.19 -19.05
N THR A 46 13.46 -6.70 -18.53
CA THR A 46 13.83 -6.82 -17.11
C THR A 46 12.80 -6.16 -16.22
N ILE A 47 12.39 -4.92 -16.52
CA ILE A 47 11.38 -4.22 -15.73
C ILE A 47 10.01 -4.92 -15.81
N GLU A 48 9.63 -5.42 -16.97
CA GLU A 48 8.38 -6.17 -17.11
C GLU A 48 8.38 -7.44 -16.26
N GLN A 49 9.46 -8.23 -16.30
CA GLN A 49 9.62 -9.42 -15.47
C GLN A 49 9.66 -9.08 -13.98
N LEU A 50 10.51 -8.12 -13.60
CA LEU A 50 10.72 -7.72 -12.22
C LEU A 50 9.44 -7.14 -11.60
N SER A 51 8.66 -6.37 -12.36
CA SER A 51 7.38 -5.82 -11.89
C SER A 51 6.32 -6.88 -11.59
N ARG A 52 6.40 -8.07 -12.20
CA ARG A 52 5.47 -9.18 -11.91
C ARG A 52 5.79 -9.83 -10.56
N ALA A 53 7.08 -10.03 -10.26
CA ALA A 53 7.52 -10.60 -8.98
C ALA A 53 7.47 -9.57 -7.84
N TYR A 54 7.87 -8.33 -8.14
CA TYR A 54 8.04 -7.24 -7.19
C TYR A 54 7.22 -6.02 -7.62
N PRO A 55 5.93 -5.94 -7.24
CA PRO A 55 4.99 -4.91 -7.70
C PRO A 55 5.30 -3.49 -7.17
N PHE A 56 6.40 -3.33 -6.45
CA PHE A 56 6.91 -2.05 -5.95
C PHE A 56 7.99 -1.43 -6.85
N VAL A 57 8.50 -2.15 -7.85
CA VAL A 57 9.44 -1.63 -8.84
C VAL A 57 8.75 -0.62 -9.76
N GLU A 58 9.32 0.59 -9.88
CA GLU A 58 8.73 1.66 -10.68
C GLU A 58 9.41 1.84 -12.04
N LEU A 59 10.74 1.86 -12.08
CA LEU A 59 11.48 2.24 -13.28
C LEU A 59 12.97 1.89 -13.18
N ILE A 60 13.61 1.81 -14.35
CA ILE A 60 15.06 1.67 -14.52
C ILE A 60 15.57 2.70 -15.52
N TYR A 61 16.81 3.14 -15.35
CA TYR A 61 17.56 3.94 -16.31
C TYR A 61 19.06 3.90 -16.00
N CYS A 62 19.87 4.33 -16.97
CA CYS A 62 21.32 4.40 -16.87
C CYS A 62 21.83 5.84 -16.90
N LEU A 63 22.91 6.08 -16.16
CA LEU A 63 23.64 7.35 -16.10
C LEU A 63 25.09 7.12 -16.51
N ASP A 64 25.72 8.12 -17.10
CA ASP A 64 27.18 8.13 -17.24
C ASP A 64 27.89 8.50 -15.93
N VAL A 65 29.21 8.54 -15.99
CA VAL A 65 30.10 8.90 -14.87
C VAL A 65 29.84 10.31 -14.31
N ASN A 66 29.23 11.19 -15.10
CA ASN A 66 28.91 12.57 -14.72
C ASN A 66 27.46 12.71 -14.24
N GLY A 67 26.68 11.62 -14.21
CA GLY A 67 25.27 11.65 -13.80
C GLY A 67 24.32 12.11 -14.90
N ILE A 68 24.72 12.10 -16.17
CA ILE A 68 23.85 12.40 -17.30
C ILE A 68 23.14 11.14 -17.77
N GLN A 69 21.82 11.23 -17.92
CA GLN A 69 21.01 10.08 -18.33
C GLN A 69 21.20 9.74 -19.82
N GLN A 70 21.64 8.52 -20.12
CA GLN A 70 22.03 8.13 -21.48
C GLN A 70 20.85 7.70 -22.36
N GLN A 71 19.79 7.18 -21.75
CA GLN A 71 18.65 6.57 -22.44
C GLN A 71 17.33 7.04 -21.84
N GLU A 72 16.22 6.77 -22.53
CA GLU A 72 14.89 7.06 -21.95
C GLU A 72 14.59 6.13 -20.78
N THR A 73 13.95 6.68 -19.74
CA THR A 73 13.53 5.90 -18.57
C THR A 73 12.52 4.84 -18.97
N VAL A 74 12.79 3.61 -18.57
CA VAL A 74 11.87 2.50 -18.76
C VAL A 74 11.00 2.35 -17.51
N TYR A 75 9.69 2.49 -17.69
CA TYR A 75 8.71 2.43 -16.60
C TYR A 75 8.02 1.07 -16.51
N SER A 76 7.82 0.63 -15.27
CA SER A 76 7.04 -0.56 -14.92
C SER A 76 5.59 -0.44 -15.40
N PRO A 77 4.98 -1.58 -15.79
CA PRO A 77 3.56 -1.68 -16.09
C PRO A 77 2.64 -1.03 -15.04
N MET A 78 3.04 -1.06 -13.78
CA MET A 78 2.23 -0.62 -12.65
C MET A 78 2.22 0.90 -12.44
N VAL A 79 3.10 1.64 -13.12
CA VAL A 79 3.18 3.09 -13.00
C VAL A 79 2.12 3.75 -13.89
N SER A 80 1.22 4.52 -13.27
CA SER A 80 0.18 5.28 -13.98
C SER A 80 0.76 6.48 -14.74
N ALA A 81 0.09 6.88 -15.83
CA ALA A 81 0.42 8.05 -16.65
C ALA A 81 1.82 8.05 -17.31
N ARG A 82 2.29 6.89 -17.80
CA ARG A 82 3.59 6.75 -18.48
C ARG A 82 3.79 7.73 -19.65
N GLY A 83 2.71 8.03 -20.40
CA GLY A 83 2.76 8.88 -21.59
C GLY A 83 2.77 10.40 -21.34
N ARG A 84 2.68 10.87 -20.08
CA ARG A 84 2.71 12.30 -19.74
C ARG A 84 4.06 12.79 -19.26
N ARG A 85 5.08 11.92 -19.21
CA ARG A 85 6.37 12.20 -18.59
C ARG A 85 7.41 12.42 -19.67
N SER A 86 8.07 13.57 -19.58
CA SER A 86 8.96 14.16 -20.59
C SER A 86 10.14 13.27 -20.96
N PHE A 87 10.72 13.56 -22.13
CA PHE A 87 12.05 13.11 -22.56
C PHE A 87 13.04 13.21 -21.40
N SER A 88 13.58 12.07 -21.00
CA SER A 88 14.44 11.91 -19.83
C SER A 88 15.90 11.73 -20.22
N LYS A 89 16.16 11.32 -21.48
CA LYS A 89 17.50 11.26 -22.05
C LYS A 89 18.15 12.65 -22.05
N GLY A 90 19.42 12.70 -21.64
CA GLY A 90 20.21 13.93 -21.53
C GLY A 90 19.94 14.75 -20.28
N SER A 91 19.03 14.31 -19.40
CA SER A 91 18.78 15.05 -18.14
C SER A 91 19.95 14.88 -17.16
N ASP A 92 20.32 15.99 -16.51
CA ASP A 92 21.34 16.00 -15.46
C ASP A 92 20.75 15.49 -14.14
N ARG A 93 21.35 14.41 -13.63
CA ARG A 93 21.01 13.74 -12.36
C ARG A 93 22.16 13.77 -11.35
N SER A 94 23.24 14.49 -11.63
CA SER A 94 24.44 14.57 -10.78
C SER A 94 24.17 15.02 -9.33
N ARG A 95 23.11 15.82 -9.12
CA ARG A 95 22.73 16.34 -7.79
C ARG A 95 21.67 15.49 -7.08
N ARG A 96 21.30 14.34 -7.65
CA ARG A 96 20.22 13.52 -7.10
C ARG A 96 20.76 12.63 -5.99
N PRO A 97 19.95 12.36 -4.93
CA PRO A 97 20.42 11.64 -3.75
C PRO A 97 21.08 10.29 -4.06
N TYR A 98 20.53 9.57 -5.04
CA TYR A 98 21.03 8.26 -5.46
C TYR A 98 22.37 8.31 -6.17
N PHE A 99 22.67 9.38 -6.90
CA PHE A 99 23.95 9.54 -7.57
C PHE A 99 25.03 9.98 -6.59
N LEU A 100 24.71 10.94 -5.70
CA LEU A 100 25.61 11.36 -4.62
C LEU A 100 25.96 10.19 -3.70
N ALA A 101 24.96 9.41 -3.28
CA ALA A 101 25.17 8.23 -2.45
C ALA A 101 26.06 7.16 -3.12
N ALA A 102 25.94 7.00 -4.44
CA ALA A 102 26.81 6.09 -5.19
C ALA A 102 28.24 6.60 -5.30
N GLN A 103 28.46 7.92 -5.48
CA GLN A 103 29.80 8.51 -5.52
C GLN A 103 30.52 8.48 -4.18
N GLU A 104 29.80 8.68 -3.08
CA GLU A 104 30.37 8.70 -1.73
C GLU A 104 30.67 7.30 -1.19
N SER A 105 30.05 6.28 -1.76
CA SER A 105 30.17 4.90 -1.28
C SER A 105 31.33 4.15 -1.93
N GLN A 106 31.97 3.29 -1.14
CA GLN A 106 32.95 2.31 -1.63
C GLN A 106 32.28 1.01 -2.11
N SER A 107 30.98 0.84 -1.83
CA SER A 107 30.23 -0.37 -2.18
C SER A 107 29.78 -0.33 -3.64
N LYS A 108 29.86 -1.48 -4.31
CA LYS A 108 29.40 -1.62 -5.71
C LYS A 108 27.91 -1.28 -5.87
N VAL A 109 27.11 -1.53 -4.83
CA VAL A 109 25.67 -1.25 -4.80
C VAL A 109 25.33 -0.44 -3.56
N VAL A 110 24.46 0.57 -3.74
CA VAL A 110 24.00 1.47 -2.69
C VAL A 110 22.49 1.63 -2.79
N VAL A 111 21.80 1.55 -1.65
CA VAL A 111 20.38 1.84 -1.54
C VAL A 111 20.21 3.18 -0.81
N THR A 112 19.40 4.08 -1.37
CA THR A 112 19.17 5.39 -0.77
C THR A 112 18.17 5.34 0.37
N GLN A 113 18.27 6.32 1.27
CA GLN A 113 17.15 6.72 2.12
C GLN A 113 15.92 7.12 1.29
N PRO A 114 14.69 7.10 1.87
CA PRO A 114 13.49 7.49 1.17
C PRO A 114 13.54 8.96 0.76
N TYR A 115 13.24 9.25 -0.49
CA TYR A 115 13.20 10.61 -1.03
C TYR A 115 11.99 10.80 -1.94
N LEU A 116 11.69 12.06 -2.28
CA LEU A 116 10.62 12.37 -3.22
C LEU A 116 11.10 12.16 -4.66
N SER A 117 10.55 11.15 -5.34
CA SER A 117 10.87 10.84 -6.73
C SER A 117 10.41 11.97 -7.65
N SER A 118 11.32 12.52 -8.47
CA SER A 118 10.95 13.50 -9.50
C SER A 118 10.14 12.87 -10.65
N ALA A 119 10.23 11.55 -10.82
CA ALA A 119 9.54 10.85 -11.90
C ALA A 119 8.09 10.49 -11.53
N THR A 120 7.84 10.15 -10.26
CA THR A 120 6.53 9.67 -9.79
C THR A 120 5.85 10.61 -8.81
N HIS A 121 6.55 11.63 -8.28
CA HIS A 121 6.08 12.53 -7.22
C HIS A 121 5.60 11.81 -5.96
N GLN A 122 6.16 10.64 -5.70
CA GLN A 122 5.87 9.81 -4.53
C GLN A 122 7.17 9.50 -3.77
N LEU A 123 7.04 9.11 -2.50
CA LEU A 123 8.18 8.61 -1.74
C LEU A 123 8.70 7.33 -2.37
N ALA A 124 9.99 7.32 -2.64
CA ALA A 124 10.67 6.24 -3.32
C ALA A 124 12.05 5.98 -2.70
N LEU A 125 12.58 4.79 -2.98
CA LEU A 125 13.97 4.41 -2.73
C LEU A 125 14.61 4.07 -4.05
N SER A 126 15.90 4.33 -4.19
CA SER A 126 16.67 3.88 -5.34
C SER A 126 17.79 2.96 -4.91
N SER A 127 17.96 1.89 -5.67
CA SER A 127 19.19 1.08 -5.64
C SER A 127 20.03 1.49 -6.85
N VAL A 128 21.29 1.78 -6.60
CA VAL A 128 22.25 2.21 -7.62
C VAL A 128 23.44 1.28 -7.61
N GLN A 129 23.83 0.84 -8.79
CA GLN A 129 25.03 0.05 -8.99
C GLN A 129 26.03 0.84 -9.82
N HIS A 130 27.24 1.00 -9.29
CA HIS A 130 28.38 1.47 -10.07
C HIS A 130 28.92 0.31 -10.89
N VAL A 131 28.95 0.47 -12.21
CA VAL A 131 29.34 -0.59 -13.15
C VAL A 131 30.71 -0.28 -13.69
N ILE A 132 31.65 -1.15 -13.36
CA ILE A 132 33.02 -1.12 -13.86
C ILE A 132 33.18 -2.37 -14.71
N SER A 133 33.61 -2.19 -15.96
CA SER A 133 33.89 -3.29 -16.89
C SER A 133 35.01 -4.19 -16.35
N ALA A 134 35.08 -5.43 -16.81
CA ALA A 134 36.20 -6.35 -16.53
C ALA A 134 37.58 -5.75 -16.83
N GLU A 135 37.67 -4.80 -17.77
CA GLU A 135 38.89 -4.07 -18.13
C GLU A 135 39.21 -2.88 -17.20
N GLY A 136 38.43 -2.68 -16.12
CA GLY A 136 38.60 -1.58 -15.18
C GLY A 136 38.05 -0.23 -15.66
N LYS A 137 37.35 -0.21 -16.79
CA LYS A 137 36.74 1.01 -17.34
C LYS A 137 35.42 1.32 -16.62
N ASP A 138 35.29 2.57 -16.15
CA ASP A 138 34.03 3.07 -15.61
C ASP A 138 32.97 3.19 -16.71
N MET A 139 31.87 2.44 -16.56
CA MET A 139 30.76 2.41 -17.51
C MET A 139 29.59 3.29 -17.06
N GLY A 140 29.64 3.85 -15.85
CA GLY A 140 28.58 4.65 -15.26
C GLY A 140 27.72 3.86 -14.27
N TYR A 141 26.45 4.24 -14.17
CA TYR A 141 25.58 3.81 -13.09
C TYR A 141 24.25 3.26 -13.60
N LEU A 142 23.82 2.14 -13.06
CA LEU A 142 22.48 1.60 -13.24
C LEU A 142 21.61 1.97 -12.05
N VAL A 143 20.44 2.56 -12.29
CA VAL A 143 19.52 3.02 -11.25
C VAL A 143 18.17 2.34 -11.38
N ILE A 144 17.70 1.70 -10.31
CA ILE A 144 16.34 1.19 -10.18
C ILE A 144 15.63 1.93 -9.06
N ASN A 145 14.42 2.41 -9.33
CA ASN A 145 13.61 3.15 -8.38
C ASN A 145 12.39 2.33 -7.94
N PHE A 146 12.06 2.40 -6.64
CA PHE A 146 11.04 1.59 -5.98
C PHE A 146 10.07 2.48 -5.20
N SER A 147 8.78 2.18 -5.27
CA SER A 147 7.75 2.89 -4.49
C SER A 147 7.77 2.43 -3.04
N LEU A 148 8.04 3.33 -2.10
CA LEU A 148 8.06 3.00 -0.67
C LEU A 148 6.71 2.44 -0.20
N ILE A 149 5.61 3.06 -0.64
CA ILE A 149 4.26 2.66 -0.23
C ILE A 149 3.94 1.25 -0.71
N ARG A 150 4.23 0.93 -1.98
CA ARG A 150 3.97 -0.40 -2.54
C ARG A 150 4.89 -1.45 -1.92
N LEU A 151 6.14 -1.08 -1.65
CA LEU A 151 7.11 -1.94 -0.98
C LEU A 151 6.61 -2.34 0.41
N LEU A 152 6.26 -1.36 1.26
CA LEU A 152 5.74 -1.63 2.60
C LEU A 152 4.44 -2.44 2.55
N SER A 153 3.55 -2.14 1.59
CA SER A 153 2.30 -2.88 1.42
C SER A 153 2.54 -4.34 1.03
N TYR A 154 3.60 -4.60 0.26
CA TYR A 154 4.02 -5.93 -0.15
C TYR A 154 4.65 -6.69 1.02
N LEU A 155 5.64 -6.09 1.69
CA LEU A 155 6.36 -6.73 2.81
C LEU A 155 5.47 -7.01 4.01
N LEU A 156 4.56 -6.09 4.35
CA LEU A 156 3.66 -6.24 5.49
C LEU A 156 2.40 -7.07 5.16
N GLY A 157 2.24 -7.52 3.92
CA GLY A 157 1.05 -8.24 3.48
C GLY A 157 -0.24 -7.41 3.51
N ASP A 158 -0.14 -6.09 3.71
CA ASP A 158 -1.28 -5.16 3.77
C ASP A 158 -2.12 -5.18 2.47
N GLY A 159 -1.53 -5.60 1.35
CA GLY A 159 -2.23 -5.79 0.07
C GLY A 159 -3.40 -6.79 0.12
N LEU A 160 -3.30 -7.86 0.92
CA LEU A 160 -4.41 -8.81 1.12
C LEU A 160 -5.46 -8.24 2.09
N ARG A 161 -5.01 -7.60 3.17
CA ARG A 161 -5.87 -7.02 4.20
C ARG A 161 -6.80 -5.93 3.62
N ASN A 162 -6.27 -5.05 2.78
CA ASN A 162 -7.07 -4.01 2.12
C ASN A 162 -8.08 -4.57 1.11
N ARG A 163 -7.81 -5.72 0.48
CA ARG A 163 -8.74 -6.39 -0.43
C ARG A 163 -9.88 -7.10 0.31
N MET A 164 -9.62 -7.60 1.51
CA MET A 164 -10.65 -8.23 2.36
C MET A 164 -11.44 -7.23 3.20
N HIS A 165 -10.95 -5.99 3.38
CA HIS A 165 -11.65 -4.94 4.11
C HIS A 165 -13.12 -4.73 3.66
N PRO A 166 -13.44 -4.60 2.36
CA PRO A 166 -14.85 -4.44 1.93
C PRO A 166 -15.69 -5.69 2.21
N PHE A 167 -15.10 -6.89 2.18
CA PHE A 167 -15.81 -8.14 2.50
C PHE A 167 -16.14 -8.23 3.99
N PHE A 168 -15.18 -7.92 4.85
CA PHE A 168 -15.42 -7.85 6.29
C PHE A 168 -16.44 -6.76 6.63
N GLN A 169 -16.34 -5.58 5.99
CA GLN A 169 -17.32 -4.50 6.16
C GLN A 169 -18.73 -4.96 5.77
N ALA A 170 -18.90 -5.68 4.65
CA ALA A 170 -20.19 -6.22 4.24
C ALA A 170 -20.77 -7.23 5.24
N ILE A 171 -19.93 -8.11 5.81
CA ILE A 171 -20.36 -9.07 6.85
C ILE A 171 -20.79 -8.33 8.12
N TYR A 172 -20.00 -7.35 8.59
CA TYR A 172 -20.34 -6.58 9.78
C TYR A 172 -21.60 -5.73 9.56
N SER A 173 -21.79 -5.16 8.36
CA SER A 173 -23.04 -4.48 8.00
C SER A 173 -24.24 -5.42 8.02
N LEU A 174 -24.09 -6.65 7.51
CA LEU A 174 -25.16 -7.65 7.50
C LEU A 174 -25.54 -8.08 8.93
N ILE A 175 -24.55 -8.32 9.79
CA ILE A 175 -24.77 -8.68 11.20
C ILE A 175 -25.43 -7.52 11.96
N GLY A 176 -24.90 -6.30 11.85
CA GLY A 176 -25.48 -5.11 12.49
C GLY A 176 -26.91 -4.83 12.03
N GLY A 177 -27.17 -4.95 10.72
CA GLY A 177 -28.51 -4.82 10.16
C GLY A 177 -29.49 -5.88 10.67
N PHE A 178 -29.04 -7.14 10.80
CA PHE A 178 -29.87 -8.21 11.35
C PHE A 178 -30.20 -7.98 12.83
N LEU A 179 -29.24 -7.50 13.64
CA LEU A 179 -29.47 -7.13 15.04
C LEU A 179 -30.52 -6.02 15.17
N ILE A 180 -30.46 -4.99 14.31
CA ILE A 180 -31.47 -3.93 14.28
C ILE A 180 -32.85 -4.51 13.92
N LEU A 181 -32.93 -5.41 12.94
CA LEU A 181 -34.20 -6.05 12.55
C LEU A 181 -34.78 -6.89 13.71
N VAL A 182 -33.96 -7.70 14.38
CA VAL A 182 -34.36 -8.49 15.55
C VAL A 182 -34.84 -7.56 16.68
N SER A 183 -34.15 -6.46 16.93
CA SER A 183 -34.58 -5.46 17.91
C SER A 183 -35.94 -4.86 17.57
N LEU A 184 -36.14 -4.42 16.33
CA LEU A 184 -37.43 -3.88 15.86
C LEU A 184 -38.55 -4.91 16.01
N TRP A 185 -38.27 -6.18 15.73
CA TRP A 185 -39.22 -7.27 15.93
C TRP A 185 -39.61 -7.43 17.41
N LEU A 186 -38.62 -7.41 18.32
CA LEU A 186 -38.87 -7.47 19.77
C LEU A 186 -39.69 -6.28 20.26
N LEU A 187 -39.40 -5.06 19.78
CA LEU A 187 -40.15 -3.86 20.09
C LEU A 187 -41.60 -3.93 19.57
N ALA A 188 -41.80 -4.42 18.34
CA ALA A 188 -43.13 -4.61 17.77
C ALA A 188 -43.94 -5.67 18.54
N ALA A 189 -43.29 -6.78 18.94
CA ALA A 189 -43.92 -7.81 19.77
C ALA A 189 -44.32 -7.26 21.15
N ALA A 190 -43.44 -6.50 21.80
CA ALA A 190 -43.72 -5.83 23.06
C ALA A 190 -44.90 -4.85 22.94
N PHE A 191 -44.93 -4.06 21.85
CA PHE A 191 -46.00 -3.12 21.56
C PHE A 191 -47.35 -3.83 21.34
N MET A 192 -47.38 -4.90 20.54
CA MET A 192 -48.59 -5.70 20.34
C MET A 192 -49.08 -6.35 21.64
N SER A 193 -48.16 -6.82 22.49
CA SER A 193 -48.50 -7.39 23.80
C SER A 193 -49.09 -6.33 24.73
N LEU A 194 -48.57 -5.10 24.70
CA LEU A 194 -49.10 -3.96 25.44
C LEU A 194 -50.54 -3.63 25.00
N VAL A 195 -50.78 -3.49 23.70
CA VAL A 195 -52.11 -3.17 23.15
C VAL A 195 -53.13 -4.26 23.48
N LYS A 196 -52.74 -5.54 23.38
CA LYS A 196 -53.60 -6.67 23.75
C LYS A 196 -53.90 -6.71 25.25
N GLY A 197 -52.90 -6.45 26.10
CA GLY A 197 -53.05 -6.38 27.56
C GLY A 197 -53.97 -5.25 28.04
N PHE A 198 -54.09 -4.16 27.28
CA PHE A 198 -55.11 -3.13 27.53
C PHE A 198 -56.53 -3.56 27.11
N SER A 199 -56.68 -4.52 26.20
CA SER A 199 -57.97 -4.96 25.65
C SER A 199 -58.60 -6.16 26.37
N LEU A 200 -57.81 -6.94 27.10
CA LEU A 200 -58.25 -8.12 27.85
C LEU A 200 -57.81 -7.99 29.31
N LEU A 201 -58.77 -8.05 30.24
CA LEU A 201 -58.53 -8.15 31.70
C LEU A 201 -57.98 -9.55 32.08
N GLU A 202 -56.89 -9.98 31.45
CA GLU A 202 -56.11 -11.16 31.87
C GLU A 202 -54.86 -10.73 32.64
N ASP A 203 -54.31 -11.64 33.44
CA ASP A 203 -53.20 -11.49 34.40
C ASP A 203 -52.17 -10.41 34.00
N THR A 204 -52.45 -9.19 34.46
CA THR A 204 -51.80 -7.96 34.00
C THR A 204 -50.34 -7.88 34.45
N THR A 205 -50.01 -8.56 35.55
CA THR A 205 -48.67 -8.58 36.16
C THR A 205 -47.65 -9.34 35.31
N SER A 206 -48.02 -10.54 34.81
CA SER A 206 -47.11 -11.39 34.03
C SER A 206 -46.82 -10.80 32.64
N SER A 207 -47.88 -10.30 31.98
CA SER A 207 -47.79 -9.66 30.67
C SER A 207 -46.94 -8.37 30.71
N SER A 208 -47.11 -7.55 31.76
CA SER A 208 -46.36 -6.29 31.91
C SER A 208 -44.87 -6.51 32.15
N PHE A 209 -44.49 -7.52 32.95
CA PHE A 209 -43.07 -7.85 33.18
C PHE A 209 -42.38 -8.28 31.88
N SER A 210 -43.02 -9.14 31.08
CA SER A 210 -42.49 -9.58 29.79
C SER A 210 -42.29 -8.40 28.81
N VAL A 211 -43.21 -7.44 28.79
CA VAL A 211 -43.10 -6.23 27.94
C VAL A 211 -41.87 -5.40 28.31
N VAL A 212 -41.64 -5.16 29.61
CA VAL A 212 -40.46 -4.40 30.08
C VAL A 212 -39.16 -5.11 29.70
N VAL A 213 -39.10 -6.43 29.86
CA VAL A 213 -37.91 -7.23 29.47
C VAL A 213 -37.67 -7.17 27.96
N MET A 214 -38.72 -7.32 27.13
CA MET A 214 -38.60 -7.27 25.67
C MET A 214 -38.15 -5.89 25.16
N ILE A 215 -38.67 -4.79 25.75
CA ILE A 215 -38.24 -3.43 25.41
C ILE A 215 -36.77 -3.22 25.78
N THR A 216 -36.37 -3.63 26.99
CA THR A 216 -35.00 -3.43 27.49
C THR A 216 -34.00 -4.22 26.64
N LEU A 217 -34.31 -5.48 26.33
CA LEU A 217 -33.47 -6.33 25.48
C LEU A 217 -33.43 -5.80 24.03
N GLY A 218 -34.56 -5.36 23.49
CA GLY A 218 -34.64 -4.76 22.15
C GLY A 218 -33.74 -3.53 22.03
N LEU A 219 -33.83 -2.59 22.97
CA LEU A 219 -33.00 -1.39 22.97
C LEU A 219 -31.50 -1.70 23.11
N ALA A 220 -31.12 -2.65 23.96
CA ALA A 220 -29.72 -3.06 24.11
C ALA A 220 -29.15 -3.68 22.82
N ILE A 221 -29.93 -4.54 22.14
CA ILE A 221 -29.54 -5.15 20.86
C ILE A 221 -29.45 -4.09 19.75
N PHE A 222 -30.36 -3.10 19.75
CA PHE A 222 -30.34 -2.00 18.79
C PHE A 222 -29.08 -1.15 18.94
N ASP A 223 -28.75 -0.77 20.18
CA ASP A 223 -27.57 0.06 20.47
C ASP A 223 -26.28 -0.67 20.06
N LEU A 224 -26.18 -1.95 20.38
CA LEU A 224 -25.05 -2.79 19.94
C LEU A 224 -24.96 -2.91 18.41
N GLY A 225 -26.09 -3.14 17.73
CA GLY A 225 -26.14 -3.19 16.27
C GLY A 225 -25.72 -1.87 15.62
N LYS A 226 -26.14 -0.75 16.22
CA LYS A 226 -25.75 0.60 15.81
C LYS A 226 -24.26 0.84 16.02
N THR A 227 -23.70 0.51 17.18
CA THR A 227 -22.26 0.68 17.45
C THR A 227 -21.41 -0.10 16.45
N ILE A 228 -21.80 -1.34 16.11
CA ILE A 228 -21.08 -2.14 15.12
C ILE A 228 -21.10 -1.47 13.74
N LEU A 229 -22.22 -0.86 13.34
CA LEU A 229 -22.32 -0.13 12.08
C LEU A 229 -21.51 1.18 12.09
N GLU A 230 -21.50 1.92 13.19
CA GLU A 230 -20.82 3.23 13.29
C GLU A 230 -19.29 3.12 13.41
N GLU A 231 -18.77 2.07 14.07
CA GLU A 231 -17.33 1.92 14.27
C GLU A 231 -16.61 1.12 13.18
N ARG A 232 -17.34 0.30 12.41
CA ARG A 232 -16.76 -0.68 11.47
C ARG A 232 -17.15 -0.46 9.99
N CYS A 233 -17.99 0.53 9.70
CA CYS A 233 -18.34 0.94 8.33
C CYS A 233 -17.90 2.37 8.04
#